data_AF-A0A968WLH3-F1
#
_entry.id   AF-A0A968WLH3-F1
#
_cell.length_a   1.000
_cell.length_b   1.000
_cell.length_c   1.000
_cell.angle_alpha   90.00
_cell.angle_beta   90.00
_cell.angle_gamma   90.00
#
_symmetry.space_group_name_H-M   'P 1'
#
loop_
_entity.id
_entity.type
_entity.pdbx_description
1 polymer ?
#
loop_
_entity_poly.entity_id
_entity_poly.type
_entity_poly.pdbx_seq_one_letter_code
_entity_poly.pdbx_strand_id
1 'polypeptide(L)'
;MLTGNIGVDRRSMTRGWRAITSESAGFRQFFEPGKNNPRYEFDLNRAGNILMGDYFVQTLADNGDPREAQLNTINDGYWTSDASPVAFVTFAELKMIEAEALLMTGAALSEVKAALLEGSLASITEITGLSDADAGVATYLGNLDAAFDAATTDDERLGVIINEKYVITYSTGVDAWVDYRRTGYPDITPHPEGDRATNPGGAVPRRLPYPENERLLNLNIPFKEVNMQARMYWDE
;
A
#
# COMPACT_ATOMS: atom_id res chain seq x y z
N MET A 1 30.39 19.95 27.83
CA MET A 1 30.09 20.18 26.40
C MET A 1 29.74 18.82 25.80
N LEU A 2 28.45 18.61 25.53
CA LEU A 2 27.90 17.36 25.01
C LEU A 2 28.23 17.25 23.51
N THR A 3 29.16 16.38 23.16
CA THR A 3 29.31 15.85 21.80
C THR A 3 28.40 14.63 21.67
N GLY A 4 27.12 14.86 21.37
CA GLY A 4 26.18 13.80 21.05
C GLY A 4 26.39 13.32 19.62
N ASN A 5 27.03 12.17 19.45
CA ASN A 5 27.10 11.46 18.18
C ASN A 5 25.67 11.13 17.72
N ILE A 6 25.27 11.62 16.55
CA ILE A 6 24.10 11.14 15.82
C ILE A 6 24.49 9.75 15.30
N GLY A 7 24.25 8.73 16.12
CA GLY A 7 24.48 7.34 15.77
C GLY A 7 23.44 6.89 14.76
N VAL A 8 23.76 6.94 13.46
CA VAL A 8 23.05 6.13 12.47
C VAL A 8 23.31 4.67 12.84
N ASP A 9 22.28 3.96 13.33
CA ASP A 9 22.39 2.57 13.75
C ASP A 9 22.92 1.73 12.58
N ARG A 10 24.15 1.22 12.71
CA ARG A 10 24.78 0.31 11.72
C ARG A 10 23.94 -0.96 11.49
N ARG A 11 22.96 -1.27 12.33
CA ARG A 11 21.99 -2.35 12.11
C ARG A 11 20.98 -2.03 11.01
N SER A 12 20.73 -0.77 10.67
CA SER A 12 19.81 -0.40 9.58
C SER A 12 20.34 -0.86 8.22
N MET A 13 21.62 -0.67 7.94
CA MET A 13 22.27 -1.14 6.71
C MET A 13 22.35 -2.68 6.64
N THR A 14 22.66 -3.35 7.76
CA THR A 14 22.67 -4.82 7.81
C THR A 14 21.27 -5.42 7.66
N ARG A 15 20.23 -4.73 8.17
CA ARG A 15 18.82 -5.11 7.95
C ARG A 15 18.35 -4.82 6.53
N GLY A 16 18.77 -3.71 5.93
CA GLY A 16 18.54 -3.42 4.52
C GLY A 16 19.18 -4.46 3.60
N TRP A 17 20.42 -4.88 3.87
CA TRP A 17 21.08 -5.96 3.15
C TRP A 17 20.35 -7.30 3.31
N ARG A 18 19.94 -7.66 4.53
CA ARG A 18 19.18 -8.89 4.78
C ARG A 18 17.81 -8.87 4.12
N ALA A 19 17.15 -7.71 4.05
CA ALA A 19 15.88 -7.54 3.35
C ALA A 19 16.02 -7.76 1.83
N ILE A 20 17.13 -7.34 1.22
CA ILE A 20 17.39 -7.56 -0.20
C ILE A 20 17.69 -9.04 -0.51
N THR A 21 18.16 -9.83 0.47
CA THR A 21 18.58 -11.23 0.26
C THR A 21 17.68 -12.28 0.90
N SER A 22 16.58 -11.91 1.55
CA SER A 22 15.72 -12.86 2.28
C SER A 22 14.37 -13.04 1.62
N GLU A 23 13.87 -14.27 1.64
CA GLU A 23 12.55 -14.69 1.13
C GLU A 23 11.36 -14.20 1.99
N SER A 24 11.60 -13.36 3.00
CA SER A 24 10.56 -12.94 3.95
C SER A 24 10.76 -11.57 4.63
N ALA A 25 11.89 -10.88 4.45
CA ALA A 25 12.12 -9.58 5.12
C ALA A 25 12.01 -8.40 4.16
N GLY A 26 11.29 -7.37 4.60
CA GLY A 26 11.21 -6.06 3.96
C GLY A 26 12.16 -5.03 4.59
N PHE A 27 12.36 -3.90 3.90
CA PHE A 27 13.01 -2.72 4.47
C PHE A 27 12.03 -1.98 5.37
N ARG A 28 12.28 -2.00 6.69
CA ARG A 28 11.38 -1.45 7.71
C ARG A 28 12.12 -0.73 8.82
N GLN A 29 11.49 0.31 9.34
CA GLN A 29 11.91 0.98 10.56
C GLN A 29 11.12 0.44 11.75
N PHE A 30 11.86 0.06 12.79
CA PHE A 30 11.31 -0.32 14.10
C PHE A 30 11.54 0.83 15.08
N PHE A 31 10.71 0.88 16.11
CA PHE A 31 10.79 1.91 17.15
C PHE A 31 11.44 1.38 18.42
N GLU A 32 12.21 2.23 19.08
CA GLU A 32 12.81 1.91 20.37
C GLU A 32 11.73 1.86 21.47
N PRO A 33 11.94 1.09 22.56
CA PRO A 33 11.02 1.09 23.69
C PRO A 33 10.70 2.51 24.19
N GLY A 34 9.41 2.83 24.32
CA GLY A 34 8.94 4.17 24.71
C GLY A 34 8.82 5.18 23.56
N LYS A 35 9.00 4.74 22.31
CA LYS A 35 8.61 5.47 21.09
C LYS A 35 7.52 4.67 20.39
N ASN A 36 6.39 5.31 20.11
CA ASN A 36 5.29 4.66 19.45
C ASN A 36 5.39 4.85 17.93
N ASN A 37 4.75 3.96 17.19
CA ASN A 37 4.52 4.13 15.77
C ASN A 37 3.79 5.47 15.50
N PRO A 38 4.25 6.30 14.53
CA PRO A 38 3.64 7.60 14.23
C PRO A 38 2.17 7.53 13.82
N ARG A 39 1.74 6.46 13.13
CA ARG A 39 0.34 6.21 12.76
C ARG A 39 -0.49 6.01 14.03
N TYR A 40 -0.02 5.16 14.94
CA TYR A 40 -0.67 4.91 16.23
C TYR A 40 -0.76 6.20 17.07
N GLU A 41 0.33 6.96 17.19
CA GLU A 41 0.28 8.25 17.91
C GLU A 41 -0.69 9.25 17.26
N PHE A 42 -0.76 9.28 15.93
CA PHE A 42 -1.71 10.12 15.22
C PHE A 42 -3.14 9.72 15.54
N ASP A 43 -3.46 8.43 15.47
CA ASP A 43 -4.82 7.92 15.71
C ASP A 43 -5.26 8.10 17.16
N LEU A 44 -4.34 8.00 18.13
CA LEU A 44 -4.63 8.33 19.53
C LEU A 44 -4.93 9.82 19.73
N ASN A 45 -4.11 10.70 19.14
CA ASN A 45 -4.22 12.14 19.36
C ASN A 45 -5.31 12.80 18.51
N ARG A 46 -5.70 12.16 17.40
CA ARG A 46 -6.66 12.68 16.40
C ARG A 46 -7.66 11.62 15.97
N ALA A 47 -8.19 10.89 16.95
CA ALA A 47 -9.17 9.84 16.73
C ALA A 47 -10.35 10.34 15.87
N GLY A 48 -10.69 9.58 14.83
CA GLY A 48 -11.76 9.92 13.89
C GLY A 48 -11.35 10.79 12.70
N ASN A 49 -10.11 11.29 12.65
CA ASN A 49 -9.63 12.04 11.47
C ASN A 49 -9.29 11.14 10.28
N ILE A 50 -8.88 9.91 10.55
CA ILE A 50 -8.64 8.88 9.54
C ILE A 50 -9.44 7.66 9.97
N LEU A 51 -10.26 7.16 9.05
CA LEU A 51 -11.06 5.95 9.23
C LEU A 51 -10.73 4.98 8.09
N MET A 52 -11.03 3.71 8.30
CA MET A 52 -10.95 2.75 7.21
C MET A 52 -12.01 3.08 6.16
N GLY A 53 -11.64 3.06 4.88
CA GLY A 53 -12.59 3.29 3.80
C GLY A 53 -13.52 2.10 3.61
N ASP A 54 -14.82 2.37 3.40
CA ASP A 54 -15.84 1.33 3.22
C ASP A 54 -15.48 0.34 2.11
N TYR A 55 -14.94 0.83 0.99
CA TYR A 55 -14.49 -0.01 -0.11
C TYR A 55 -13.44 -1.04 0.33
N PHE A 56 -12.46 -0.63 1.13
CA PHE A 56 -11.39 -1.50 1.60
C PHE A 56 -11.93 -2.57 2.56
N VAL A 57 -12.78 -2.16 3.53
CA VAL A 57 -13.40 -3.10 4.47
C VAL A 57 -14.28 -4.12 3.76
N GLN A 58 -15.12 -3.65 2.83
CA GLN A 58 -16.00 -4.53 2.06
C GLN A 58 -15.20 -5.48 1.18
N THR A 59 -14.13 -5.00 0.53
CA THR A 59 -13.25 -5.85 -0.29
C THR A 59 -12.66 -7.00 0.54
N LEU A 60 -12.19 -6.73 1.76
CA LEU A 60 -11.66 -7.77 2.64
C LEU A 60 -12.74 -8.79 3.03
N ALA A 61 -13.91 -8.31 3.45
CA ALA A 61 -15.01 -9.15 3.90
C ALA A 61 -15.59 -10.02 2.76
N ASP A 62 -15.83 -9.43 1.58
CA ASP A 62 -16.42 -10.10 0.42
C ASP A 62 -15.49 -11.18 -0.15
N ASN A 63 -14.18 -10.93 -0.08
CA ASN A 63 -13.18 -11.91 -0.52
C ASN A 63 -12.86 -12.97 0.55
N GLY A 64 -13.38 -12.81 1.78
CA GLY A 64 -13.02 -13.66 2.92
C GLY A 64 -11.53 -13.58 3.24
N ASP A 65 -10.94 -12.39 3.18
CA ASP A 65 -9.51 -12.18 3.34
C ASP A 65 -9.05 -12.53 4.77
N PRO A 66 -8.11 -13.48 4.95
CA PRO A 66 -7.60 -13.87 6.27
C PRO A 66 -6.99 -12.71 7.07
N ARG A 67 -6.58 -11.63 6.40
CA ARG A 67 -5.96 -10.44 7.00
C ARG A 67 -7.01 -9.46 7.56
N GLU A 68 -8.30 -9.66 7.31
CA GLU A 68 -9.37 -8.71 7.65
C GLU A 68 -9.29 -8.23 9.10
N ALA A 69 -9.22 -9.15 10.06
CA ALA A 69 -9.19 -8.79 11.49
C ALA A 69 -7.98 -7.94 11.89
N GLN A 70 -6.87 -8.05 11.16
CA GLN A 70 -5.64 -7.30 11.43
C GLN A 70 -5.59 -5.96 10.68
N LEU A 71 -6.19 -5.88 9.49
CA LEU A 71 -6.18 -4.68 8.64
C LEU A 71 -7.36 -3.76 8.94
N ASN A 72 -8.53 -4.30 9.30
CA ASN A 72 -9.73 -3.54 9.66
C ASN A 72 -9.76 -3.15 11.16
N THR A 73 -8.59 -3.02 11.79
CA THR A 73 -8.47 -2.67 13.21
C THR A 73 -7.70 -1.35 13.34
N ILE A 74 -8.41 -0.32 13.82
CA ILE A 74 -7.84 0.99 14.14
C ILE A 74 -7.25 0.91 15.55
N ASN A 75 -5.93 1.10 15.65
CA ASN A 75 -5.12 0.84 16.84
C ASN A 75 -5.12 -0.66 17.21
N ASP A 76 -3.93 -1.22 17.47
CA ASP A 76 -3.71 -2.63 17.82
C ASP A 76 -3.84 -3.65 16.66
N GLY A 77 -4.06 -3.19 15.43
CA GLY A 77 -3.89 -4.01 14.22
C GLY A 77 -2.40 -4.21 13.90
N TYR A 78 -2.09 -5.14 13.00
CA TYR A 78 -0.70 -5.52 12.68
C TYR A 78 0.18 -4.32 12.28
N TRP A 79 -0.37 -3.37 11.52
CA TRP A 79 0.32 -2.16 11.06
C TRP A 79 0.00 -0.91 11.89
N THR A 80 -0.92 -1.01 12.84
CA THR A 80 -1.50 0.13 13.57
C THR A 80 -1.31 0.03 15.07
N SER A 81 -0.53 -0.93 15.59
CA SER A 81 -0.18 -1.01 17.01
C SER A 81 0.98 -0.08 17.37
N ASP A 82 1.18 0.16 18.66
CA ASP A 82 2.24 1.03 19.19
C ASP A 82 3.65 0.58 18.76
N ALA A 83 3.88 -0.73 18.67
CA ALA A 83 5.13 -1.36 18.30
C ALA A 83 5.22 -1.74 16.81
N SER A 84 4.17 -1.51 16.02
CA SER A 84 4.17 -1.84 14.59
C SER A 84 5.33 -1.13 13.87
N PRO A 85 6.05 -1.82 12.98
CA PRO A 85 7.08 -1.18 12.17
C PRO A 85 6.47 -0.27 11.10
N VAL A 86 7.24 0.71 10.65
CA VAL A 86 6.94 1.43 9.40
C VAL A 86 7.63 0.68 8.26
N ALA A 87 6.82 0.13 7.35
CA ALA A 87 7.32 -0.49 6.14
C ALA A 87 7.66 0.57 5.08
N PHE A 88 8.76 0.34 4.37
CA PHE A 88 9.13 1.13 3.20
C PHE A 88 9.09 0.29 1.93
N VAL A 89 9.54 -0.97 2.03
CA VAL A 89 9.45 -1.97 0.96
C VAL A 89 9.19 -3.30 1.63
N THR A 90 8.22 -4.07 1.15
CA THR A 90 7.97 -5.44 1.66
C THR A 90 8.22 -6.49 0.59
N PHE A 91 8.52 -7.71 1.01
CA PHE A 91 8.68 -8.83 0.07
C PHE A 91 7.39 -9.10 -0.72
N ALA A 92 6.24 -9.06 -0.05
CA ALA A 92 4.93 -9.22 -0.69
C ALA A 92 4.68 -8.16 -1.78
N GLU A 93 5.04 -6.89 -1.51
CA GLU A 93 4.95 -5.82 -2.50
C GLU A 93 5.91 -6.04 -3.68
N LEU A 94 7.15 -6.46 -3.41
CA LEU A 94 8.11 -6.78 -4.47
C LEU A 94 7.61 -7.89 -5.39
N LYS A 95 6.92 -8.90 -4.83
CA LYS A 95 6.28 -9.96 -5.60
C LYS A 95 5.14 -9.46 -6.48
N MET A 96 4.39 -8.45 -6.05
CA MET A 96 3.39 -7.81 -6.90
C MET A 96 4.04 -7.02 -8.04
N ILE A 97 5.14 -6.33 -7.77
CA ILE A 97 5.93 -5.63 -8.80
C ILE A 97 6.52 -6.63 -9.80
N GLU A 98 7.00 -7.79 -9.32
CA GLU A 98 7.46 -8.90 -10.17
C GLU A 98 6.33 -9.44 -11.04
N ALA A 99 5.16 -9.74 -10.46
CA ALA A 99 3.99 -10.23 -11.19
C ALA A 99 3.57 -9.24 -12.30
N GLU A 100 3.51 -7.95 -11.97
CA GLU A 100 3.21 -6.91 -12.95
C GLU A 100 4.27 -6.83 -14.06
N ALA A 101 5.56 -6.82 -13.70
CA ALA A 101 6.63 -6.76 -14.69
C ALA A 101 6.62 -7.98 -15.64
N LEU A 102 6.38 -9.17 -15.09
CA LEU A 102 6.22 -10.40 -15.88
C LEU A 102 5.04 -10.28 -16.86
N LEU A 103 3.91 -9.74 -16.41
CA LEU A 103 2.74 -9.50 -17.26
C LEU A 103 3.06 -8.51 -18.39
N MET A 104 3.66 -7.36 -18.05
CA MET A 104 4.00 -6.30 -19.03
C MET A 104 5.08 -6.73 -20.04
N THR A 105 5.96 -7.65 -19.66
CA THR A 105 7.00 -8.18 -20.55
C THR A 105 6.53 -9.38 -21.38
N GLY A 106 5.29 -9.85 -21.18
CA GLY A 106 4.73 -10.99 -21.90
C GLY A 106 5.34 -12.33 -21.49
N ALA A 107 5.76 -12.47 -20.24
CA ALA A 107 6.19 -13.75 -19.67
C ALA A 107 5.03 -14.76 -19.61
N ALA A 108 5.32 -16.02 -19.26
CA ALA A 108 4.26 -17.01 -19.18
C ALA A 108 3.28 -16.66 -18.04
N LEU A 109 1.97 -16.77 -18.29
CA LEU A 109 0.95 -16.47 -17.28
C LEU A 109 1.09 -17.30 -16.00
N SER A 110 1.66 -18.50 -16.10
CA SER A 110 2.01 -19.32 -14.93
C SER A 110 3.07 -18.68 -14.03
N GLU A 111 4.00 -17.91 -14.59
CA GLU A 111 5.04 -17.20 -13.84
C GLU A 111 4.44 -15.96 -13.15
N VAL A 112 3.60 -15.20 -13.87
CA VAL A 112 2.86 -14.05 -13.32
C VAL A 112 2.02 -14.49 -12.12
N LYS A 113 1.24 -15.55 -12.30
CA LYS A 113 0.39 -16.13 -11.28
C LYS A 113 1.20 -16.66 -10.08
N ALA A 114 2.33 -17.31 -10.32
CA ALA A 114 3.19 -17.78 -9.23
C ALA A 114 3.65 -16.63 -8.34
N ALA A 115 4.11 -15.52 -8.94
CA ALA A 115 4.51 -14.32 -8.20
C ALA A 115 3.33 -13.68 -7.43
N LEU A 116 2.14 -13.62 -8.04
CA LEU A 116 0.90 -13.14 -7.40
C LEU A 116 0.56 -13.96 -6.14
N LEU A 117 0.49 -15.28 -6.27
CA LEU A 117 0.09 -16.16 -5.16
C LEU A 117 1.16 -16.20 -4.06
N GLU A 118 2.45 -16.18 -4.44
CA GLU A 118 3.56 -16.13 -3.48
C GLU A 118 3.56 -14.83 -2.67
N GLY A 119 3.36 -13.68 -3.33
CA GLY A 119 3.29 -12.39 -2.65
C GLY A 119 2.08 -12.28 -1.72
N SER A 120 0.91 -12.79 -2.15
CA SER A 120 -0.28 -12.83 -1.32
C SER A 120 -0.09 -13.71 -0.08
N LEU A 121 0.40 -14.93 -0.26
CA LEU A 121 0.69 -15.84 0.85
C LEU A 121 1.73 -15.24 1.82
N ALA A 122 2.77 -14.58 1.32
CA ALA A 122 3.77 -13.93 2.16
C ALA A 122 3.15 -12.81 3.01
N SER A 123 2.25 -12.00 2.43
CA SER A 123 1.51 -10.96 3.16
C SER A 123 0.60 -11.56 4.24
N ILE A 124 -0.17 -12.59 3.90
CA ILE A 124 -1.06 -13.29 4.84
C ILE A 124 -0.25 -13.88 6.00
N THR A 125 0.83 -14.61 5.69
CA THR A 125 1.69 -15.24 6.69
C THR A 125 2.31 -14.21 7.62
N GLU A 126 2.75 -13.09 7.06
CA GLU A 126 3.34 -12.01 7.84
C GLU A 126 2.35 -11.39 8.84
N ILE A 127 1.14 -11.08 8.37
CA ILE A 127 0.14 -10.34 9.13
C ILE A 127 -0.57 -11.23 10.16
N THR A 128 -0.84 -12.48 9.78
CA THR A 128 -1.72 -13.38 10.55
C THR A 128 -0.97 -14.53 11.23
N GLY A 129 0.23 -14.86 10.75
CA GLY A 129 0.96 -16.06 11.14
C GLY A 129 0.40 -17.36 10.54
N LEU A 130 -0.63 -17.29 9.68
CA LEU A 130 -1.24 -18.45 9.03
C LEU A 130 -0.46 -18.85 7.77
N SER A 131 -0.41 -20.16 7.48
CA SER A 131 0.15 -20.69 6.24
C SER A 131 -0.95 -21.14 5.28
N ASP A 132 -0.55 -21.58 4.09
CA ASP A 132 -1.41 -22.19 3.07
C ASP A 132 -2.09 -23.50 3.51
N ALA A 133 -1.66 -24.09 4.63
CA ALA A 133 -2.31 -25.23 5.26
C ALA A 133 -3.62 -24.85 5.99
N ASP A 134 -3.81 -23.57 6.30
CA ASP A 134 -5.06 -23.07 6.87
C ASP A 134 -6.15 -23.02 5.79
N ALA A 135 -7.34 -23.53 6.11
CA ALA A 135 -8.44 -23.65 5.15
C ALA A 135 -8.94 -22.30 4.62
N GLY A 136 -8.91 -21.24 5.44
CA GLY A 136 -9.28 -19.89 5.02
C GLY A 136 -8.26 -19.32 4.04
N VAL A 137 -6.98 -19.50 4.34
CA VAL A 137 -5.88 -19.08 3.45
C VAL A 137 -5.92 -19.83 2.12
N ALA A 138 -6.07 -21.16 2.14
CA ALA A 138 -6.18 -21.97 0.93
C ALA A 138 -7.38 -21.56 0.06
N THR A 139 -8.52 -21.23 0.69
CA THR A 139 -9.71 -20.75 -0.01
C THR A 139 -9.47 -19.38 -0.65
N TYR A 140 -8.87 -18.45 0.09
CA TYR A 140 -8.54 -17.11 -0.42
C TYR A 140 -7.60 -17.18 -1.63
N LEU A 141 -6.50 -17.92 -1.51
CA LEU A 141 -5.54 -18.08 -2.60
C LEU A 141 -6.14 -18.79 -3.81
N GLY A 142 -7.02 -19.78 -3.59
CA GLY A 142 -7.75 -20.44 -4.67
C GLY A 142 -8.72 -19.51 -5.41
N ASN A 143 -9.38 -18.59 -4.70
CA ASN A 143 -10.23 -17.58 -5.31
C ASN A 143 -9.41 -16.55 -6.10
N LEU A 144 -8.26 -16.13 -5.56
CA LEU A 144 -7.33 -15.23 -6.25
C LEU A 144 -6.79 -15.86 -7.54
N ASP A 145 -6.41 -17.14 -7.48
CA ASP A 145 -5.99 -17.94 -8.63
C ASP A 145 -7.09 -18.02 -9.71
N ALA A 146 -8.32 -18.35 -9.30
CA ALA A 146 -9.46 -18.43 -10.21
C ALA A 146 -9.82 -17.07 -10.83
N ALA A 147 -9.71 -15.98 -10.07
CA ALA A 147 -9.94 -14.63 -10.58
C ALA A 147 -8.91 -14.24 -11.65
N PHE A 148 -7.63 -14.59 -11.45
CA PHE A 148 -6.59 -14.38 -12.44
C PHE A 148 -6.82 -15.18 -13.73
N ASP A 149 -7.26 -16.44 -13.62
CA ASP A 149 -7.59 -17.28 -14.78
C ASP A 149 -8.86 -16.84 -15.53
N ALA A 150 -9.82 -16.24 -14.81
CA ALA A 150 -11.04 -15.71 -15.40
C ALA A 150 -10.79 -14.44 -16.23
N ALA A 151 -9.72 -13.69 -15.94
CA ALA A 151 -9.34 -12.52 -16.70
C ALA A 151 -8.93 -12.90 -18.13
N THR A 152 -9.54 -12.23 -19.12
CA THR A 152 -9.36 -12.53 -20.54
C THR A 152 -8.30 -11.65 -21.20
N THR A 153 -8.11 -10.44 -20.68
CA THR A 153 -7.14 -9.46 -21.16
C THR A 153 -6.03 -9.20 -20.15
N ASP A 154 -4.90 -8.63 -20.61
CA ASP A 154 -3.81 -8.26 -19.72
C ASP A 154 -4.19 -7.10 -18.80
N ASP A 155 -5.11 -6.23 -19.21
CA ASP A 155 -5.65 -5.16 -18.36
C ASP A 155 -6.48 -5.73 -17.19
N GLU A 156 -7.35 -6.72 -17.46
CA GLU A 156 -8.09 -7.41 -16.41
C GLU A 156 -7.16 -8.17 -15.45
N ARG A 157 -6.08 -8.80 -15.96
CA ARG A 157 -5.06 -9.45 -15.14
C ARG A 157 -4.29 -8.45 -14.28
N LEU A 158 -3.96 -7.30 -14.85
CA LEU A 158 -3.34 -6.18 -14.13
C LEU A 158 -4.26 -5.72 -12.99
N GLY A 159 -5.57 -5.63 -13.25
CA GLY A 159 -6.57 -5.33 -12.22
C GLY A 159 -6.52 -6.30 -11.04
N VAL A 160 -6.44 -7.60 -11.29
CA VAL A 160 -6.29 -8.62 -10.22
C VAL A 160 -5.01 -8.39 -9.40
N ILE A 161 -3.87 -8.17 -10.07
CA ILE A 161 -2.58 -7.92 -9.40
C ILE A 161 -2.63 -6.65 -8.55
N ILE A 162 -3.13 -5.54 -9.10
CA ILE A 162 -3.16 -4.26 -8.39
C ILE A 162 -4.18 -4.27 -7.25
N ASN A 163 -5.32 -4.97 -7.38
CA ASN A 163 -6.27 -5.13 -6.28
C ASN A 163 -5.67 -5.91 -5.10
N GLU A 164 -4.90 -6.98 -5.36
CA GLU A 164 -4.18 -7.68 -4.28
C GLU A 164 -3.07 -6.79 -3.69
N LYS A 165 -2.32 -6.08 -4.55
CA LYS A 165 -1.29 -5.13 -4.13
C LYS A 165 -1.87 -4.01 -3.26
N TYR A 166 -3.08 -3.54 -3.54
CA TYR A 166 -3.79 -2.54 -2.75
C TYR A 166 -4.00 -2.99 -1.30
N VAL A 167 -4.34 -4.26 -1.08
CA VAL A 167 -4.42 -4.84 0.27
C VAL A 167 -3.04 -4.96 0.91
N ILE A 168 -2.05 -5.46 0.16
CA ILE A 168 -0.68 -5.64 0.64
C ILE A 168 -0.03 -4.33 1.08
N THR A 169 -0.28 -3.25 0.35
CA THR A 169 0.30 -1.90 0.57
C THR A 169 -0.53 -1.03 1.52
N TYR A 170 -1.45 -1.63 2.29
CA TYR A 170 -2.25 -0.91 3.29
C TYR A 170 -1.40 0.01 4.20
N SER A 171 -0.24 -0.47 4.66
CA SER A 171 0.64 0.29 5.54
C SER A 171 1.42 1.40 4.82
N THR A 172 1.53 1.32 3.49
CA THR A 172 2.22 2.29 2.62
C THR A 172 1.25 2.91 1.61
N GLY A 173 0.17 3.54 2.12
CA GLY A 173 -0.91 4.06 1.27
C GLY A 173 -0.52 5.07 0.17
N VAL A 174 0.70 5.63 0.20
CA VAL A 174 1.22 6.44 -0.93
C VAL A 174 1.44 5.57 -2.17
N ASP A 175 1.91 4.34 -2.02
CA ASP A 175 2.19 3.42 -3.13
C ASP A 175 0.87 2.99 -3.78
N ALA A 176 -0.12 2.61 -2.98
CA ALA A 176 -1.48 2.36 -3.43
C ALA A 176 -2.07 3.55 -4.23
N TRP A 177 -1.86 4.79 -3.76
CA TRP A 177 -2.33 5.98 -4.47
C TRP A 177 -1.56 6.27 -5.76
N VAL A 178 -0.29 5.87 -5.85
CA VAL A 178 0.49 5.94 -7.10
C VAL A 178 -0.04 4.91 -8.10
N ASP A 179 -0.27 3.67 -7.66
CA ASP A 179 -0.79 2.60 -8.52
C ASP A 179 -2.17 2.95 -9.07
N TYR A 180 -3.09 3.41 -8.22
CA TYR A 180 -4.41 3.88 -8.68
C TYR A 180 -4.34 4.95 -9.77
N ARG A 181 -3.41 5.89 -9.65
CA ARG A 181 -3.27 6.94 -10.68
C ARG A 181 -2.75 6.36 -11.99
N ARG A 182 -1.78 5.45 -11.92
CA ARG A 182 -1.13 4.83 -13.08
C ARG A 182 -2.02 3.82 -13.80
N THR A 183 -2.83 3.04 -13.08
CA THR A 183 -3.57 1.90 -13.65
C THR A 183 -5.09 2.08 -13.60
N GLY A 184 -5.61 2.97 -12.75
CA GLY A 184 -7.04 3.09 -12.48
C GLY A 184 -7.57 2.06 -11.47
N TYR A 185 -6.74 1.12 -11.01
CA TYR A 185 -7.11 0.10 -10.02
C TYR A 185 -6.59 0.43 -8.62
N PRO A 186 -7.33 0.10 -7.54
CA PRO A 186 -8.70 -0.43 -7.54
C PRO A 186 -9.71 0.55 -8.12
N ASP A 187 -10.80 0.02 -8.69
CA ASP A 187 -11.90 0.84 -9.24
C ASP A 187 -12.72 1.45 -8.10
N ILE A 188 -12.20 2.54 -7.55
CA ILE A 188 -12.79 3.24 -6.41
C ILE A 188 -13.76 4.31 -6.88
N THR A 189 -14.95 4.30 -6.28
CA THR A 189 -15.93 5.38 -6.48
C THR A 189 -15.50 6.61 -5.67
N PRO A 190 -15.38 7.80 -6.29
CA PRO A 190 -15.07 9.03 -5.56
C PRO A 190 -16.10 9.33 -4.47
N HIS A 191 -15.65 9.91 -3.36
CA HIS A 191 -16.55 10.29 -2.27
C HIS A 191 -17.57 11.35 -2.75
N PRO A 192 -18.87 11.24 -2.40
CA PRO A 192 -19.89 12.20 -2.84
C PRO A 192 -19.60 13.66 -2.48
N GLU A 193 -18.91 13.88 -1.36
CA GLU A 193 -18.46 15.20 -0.89
C GLU A 193 -17.01 15.55 -1.32
N GLY A 194 -16.50 14.89 -2.36
CA GLY A 194 -15.16 15.10 -2.87
C GLY A 194 -14.97 16.45 -3.55
N ASP A 195 -16.06 17.06 -4.05
CA ASP A 195 -16.01 18.34 -4.77
C ASP A 195 -15.72 19.49 -3.82
N ARG A 196 -14.56 20.13 -4.00
CA ARG A 196 -14.09 21.25 -3.20
C ARG A 196 -13.39 22.27 -4.09
N ALA A 197 -13.24 23.50 -3.60
CA ALA A 197 -12.51 24.54 -4.33
C ALA A 197 -11.09 24.12 -4.77
N THR A 198 -10.46 23.22 -4.01
CA THR A 198 -9.13 22.68 -4.29
C THR A 198 -9.15 21.37 -5.11
N ASN A 199 -10.32 20.75 -5.24
CA ASN A 199 -10.57 19.48 -5.92
C ASN A 199 -11.84 19.57 -6.79
N PRO A 200 -11.81 20.38 -7.86
CA PRO A 200 -13.00 20.62 -8.67
C PRO A 200 -13.48 19.31 -9.33
N GLY A 201 -14.78 19.05 -9.25
CA GLY A 201 -15.42 17.86 -9.82
C GLY A 201 -15.35 16.62 -8.94
N GLY A 202 -14.68 16.69 -7.78
CA GLY A 202 -14.77 15.70 -6.72
C GLY A 202 -14.23 14.30 -7.01
N ALA A 203 -13.59 14.08 -8.15
CA ALA A 203 -12.88 12.84 -8.44
C ALA A 203 -11.74 12.61 -7.43
N VAL A 204 -11.26 11.38 -7.35
CA VAL A 204 -10.11 11.04 -6.50
C VAL A 204 -8.92 11.94 -6.88
N PRO A 205 -8.29 12.63 -5.92
CA PRO A 205 -7.16 13.51 -6.20
C PRO A 205 -6.04 12.81 -6.98
N ARG A 206 -5.52 13.48 -8.03
CA ARG A 206 -4.38 13.01 -8.84
C ARG A 206 -3.04 13.59 -8.38
N ARG A 207 -3.07 14.63 -7.54
CA ARG A 207 -1.87 15.25 -6.95
C ARG A 207 -2.19 16.00 -5.65
N LEU A 208 -1.14 16.31 -4.90
CA LEU A 208 -1.21 17.31 -3.83
C LEU A 208 -0.91 18.72 -4.39
N PRO A 209 -1.53 19.76 -3.85
CA PRO A 209 -1.21 21.14 -4.22
C PRO A 209 0.14 21.54 -3.64
N TYR A 210 0.81 22.51 -4.28
CA TYR A 210 1.98 23.12 -3.67
C TYR A 210 1.59 23.85 -2.38
N PRO A 211 2.50 23.91 -1.39
CA PRO A 211 2.29 24.70 -0.18
C PRO A 211 1.94 26.14 -0.53
N GLU A 212 1.07 26.75 0.26
CA GLU A 212 0.61 28.12 0.03
C GLU A 212 1.78 29.12 -0.04
N ASN A 213 2.77 28.98 0.84
CA ASN A 213 3.95 29.84 0.85
C ASN A 213 4.73 29.79 -0.47
N GLU A 214 4.89 28.61 -1.08
CA GLU A 214 5.55 28.50 -2.39
C GLU A 214 4.73 29.21 -3.47
N ARG A 215 3.41 29.10 -3.42
CA ARG A 215 2.52 29.77 -4.38
C ARG A 215 2.55 31.29 -4.27
N LEU A 216 2.73 31.83 -3.06
CA LEU A 216 2.77 33.27 -2.82
C LEU A 216 4.15 33.87 -3.04
N LEU A 217 5.21 33.16 -2.67
CA LEU A 217 6.57 33.69 -2.64
C LEU A 217 7.40 33.36 -3.89
N ASN A 218 7.08 32.26 -4.59
CA ASN A 218 7.82 31.81 -5.76
C ASN A 218 7.00 31.96 -7.04
N LEU A 219 7.28 33.03 -7.80
CA LEU A 219 6.57 33.34 -9.04
C LEU A 219 6.84 32.34 -10.18
N ASN A 220 7.81 31.44 -10.04
CA ASN A 220 8.25 30.50 -11.07
C ASN A 220 7.65 29.10 -10.91
N ILE A 221 6.74 28.87 -9.97
CA ILE A 221 6.16 27.53 -9.82
C ILE A 221 5.33 27.13 -11.05
N PRO A 222 5.34 25.84 -11.45
CA PRO A 222 4.62 25.39 -12.64
C PRO A 222 3.09 25.44 -12.48
N PHE A 223 2.57 25.35 -11.26
CA PHE A 223 1.13 25.28 -10.98
C PHE A 223 0.74 26.26 -9.87
N LYS A 224 0.24 27.44 -10.25
CA LYS A 224 -0.19 28.48 -9.29
C LYS A 224 -1.61 28.28 -8.77
N GLU A 225 -2.49 27.72 -9.60
CA GLU A 225 -3.86 27.41 -9.21
C GLU A 225 -3.92 26.11 -8.40
N VAL A 226 -4.80 26.09 -7.40
CA VAL A 226 -5.04 24.87 -6.62
C VAL A 226 -5.91 23.94 -7.44
N ASN A 227 -5.30 22.91 -8.01
CA ASN A 227 -6.03 21.87 -8.72
C ASN A 227 -5.42 20.50 -8.39
N MET A 228 -6.18 19.70 -7.64
CA MET A 228 -5.84 18.33 -7.30
C MET A 228 -6.07 17.33 -8.45
N GLN A 229 -6.73 17.73 -9.53
CA GLN A 229 -7.04 16.87 -10.69
C GLN A 229 -6.02 16.92 -11.82
N ALA A 230 -5.07 17.86 -11.77
CA ALA A 230 -4.00 17.89 -12.78
C ALA A 230 -3.09 16.66 -12.62
N ARG A 231 -2.89 15.93 -13.73
CA ARG A 231 -2.08 14.70 -13.77
C ARG A 231 -0.58 15.02 -13.66
N MET A 232 0.16 14.08 -13.08
CA MET A 232 1.62 14.09 -13.07
C MET A 232 2.16 13.62 -14.43
N TYR A 233 3.45 13.86 -14.72
CA TYR A 233 4.03 13.53 -16.03
C TYR A 233 4.01 12.03 -16.37
N TRP A 234 3.95 11.16 -15.35
CA TRP A 234 3.90 9.70 -15.47
C TRP A 234 2.48 9.14 -15.36
N ASP A 235 1.51 10.02 -15.09
CA ASP A 235 0.11 9.70 -14.87
C ASP A 235 -0.64 9.92 -16.20
N GLU A 236 -0.63 8.90 -17.06
CA GLU A 236 -1.13 8.97 -18.45
C GLU A 236 -2.64 8.80 -18.60
#